data_AF-A0A061NAT0-F1
#
_entry.id   AF-A0A061NAT0-F1
#
_cell.length_a   1.000
_cell.length_b   1.000
_cell.length_c   1.000
_cell.angle_alpha   90.00
_cell.angle_beta   90.00
_cell.angle_gamma   90.00
#
_symmetry.space_group_name_H-M   'P 1'
#
loop_
_entity.id
_entity.type
_entity.pdbx_description
1 polymer ?
#
loop_
_entity_poly.entity_id
_entity_poly.type
_entity_poly.pdbx_seq_one_letter_code
_entity_poly.pdbx_strand_id
1 'polypeptide(L)' 'MYHLTIYTRPMCSDCAKTKEKLQDAGVQYVEHDLSNNEEKESELKKLTGSRVVPGSYLNVAGSLAH' A
#
# COMPACT_ATOMS: atom_id res chain seq x y z
N MET A 1 -0.73 -16.77 -5.66
CA MET A 1 -0.99 -15.46 -6.32
C MET A 1 -0.70 -14.37 -5.30
N TYR A 2 -0.18 -13.21 -5.70
CA TYR A 2 0.10 -12.11 -4.77
C TYR A 2 -0.75 -10.88 -5.09
N HIS A 3 -1.11 -10.13 -4.05
CA HIS A 3 -1.83 -8.87 -4.12
C HIS A 3 -1.03 -7.81 -3.36
N LEU A 4 -0.57 -6.79 -4.08
CA LEU A 4 0.13 -5.65 -3.49
C LEU A 4 -0.87 -4.50 -3.32
N THR A 5 -0.97 -3.96 -2.11
CA THR A 5 -1.72 -2.75 -1.81
C THR A 5 -0.77 -1.66 -1.34
N ILE A 6 -0.91 -0.45 -1.86
CA ILE A 6 -0.18 0.73 -1.41
C ILE A 6 -1.15 1.77 -0.87
N TYR A 7 -0.71 2.49 0.15
CA TYR A 7 -1.46 3.55 0.82
C TYR A 7 -0.71 4.87 0.64
N THR A 8 -1.42 5.88 0.15
CA THR A 8 -0.84 7.16 -0.27
C THR A 8 -1.64 8.33 0.31
N ARG A 9 -1.06 9.53 0.19
CA ARG A 9 -1.75 10.81 0.44
C ARG A 9 -1.39 11.79 -0.67
N PRO A 10 -2.24 12.78 -0.97
CA PRO A 10 -1.93 13.86 -1.89
C PRO A 10 -0.78 14.66 -1.33
N MET A 11 0.00 15.28 -2.22
CA MET A 11 1.16 16.09 -1.87
C MET A 11 2.27 15.32 -1.12
N CYS A 12 2.28 13.98 -1.19
CA CYS A 12 3.38 13.15 -0.70
C CYS A 12 4.34 12.83 -1.84
N SER A 13 5.50 13.49 -1.88
CA SER A 13 6.51 13.29 -2.93
C SER A 13 7.04 11.85 -2.99
N ASP A 14 7.23 11.21 -1.84
CA ASP A 14 7.71 9.82 -1.78
C ASP A 14 6.65 8.81 -2.25
N CYS A 15 5.37 9.14 -2.06
CA CYS A 15 4.27 8.36 -2.58
C CYS A 15 4.23 8.41 -4.12
N ALA A 16 4.47 9.58 -4.72
CA ALA A 16 4.59 9.72 -6.17
C ALA A 16 5.74 8.88 -6.73
N LYS A 17 6.94 9.01 -6.14
CA LYS A 17 8.12 8.22 -6.54
C LYS A 17 7.87 6.71 -6.43
N THR A 18 7.21 6.27 -5.37
CA THR A 18 6.89 4.85 -5.16
C THR A 18 5.99 4.33 -6.28
N LYS A 19 4.98 5.11 -6.69
CA LYS A 19 4.08 4.74 -7.79
C LYS A 19 4.81 4.66 -9.12
N GLU A 20 5.64 5.65 -9.43
CA GLU A 20 6.46 5.65 -10.65
C GLU A 20 7.34 4.41 -10.73
N LYS A 21 8.01 4.05 -9.63
CA LYS A 21 8.86 2.84 -9.58
C LYS A 21 8.07 1.54 -9.76
N LEU A 22 6.87 1.44 -9.18
CA LEU A 22 6.04 0.25 -9.34
C LEU A 22 5.49 0.13 -10.76
N GLN A 23 5.12 1.26 -11.37
CA GLN A 23 4.68 1.32 -12.75
C GLN A 23 5.80 0.96 -13.73
N ASP A 24 7.01 1.51 -13.55
CA ASP A 24 8.21 1.19 -14.34
C ASP A 24 8.54 -0.30 -14.27
N ALA A 25 8.43 -0.90 -13.08
CA ALA A 25 8.64 -2.32 -12.85
C ALA A 25 7.50 -3.23 -13.37
N GLY A 26 6.40 -2.65 -13.89
CA GLY A 26 5.23 -3.42 -14.34
C GLY A 26 4.51 -4.19 -13.23
N VAL A 27 4.68 -3.76 -11.97
CA VAL A 27 4.06 -4.42 -10.81
C VAL A 27 2.61 -3.97 -10.70
N GLN A 28 1.69 -4.93 -10.65
CA GLN A 28 0.29 -4.65 -10.41
C GLN A 28 0.05 -4.40 -8.93
N TYR A 29 -0.63 -3.30 -8.59
CA TYR A 29 -0.97 -2.93 -7.22
C TYR A 29 -2.33 -2.22 -7.15
N VAL A 30 -2.91 -2.22 -5.95
CA VAL A 30 -4.09 -1.42 -5.61
C VAL A 30 -3.65 -0.22 -4.80
N GLU A 31 -4.06 0.99 -5.21
CA GLU A 31 -3.81 2.23 -4.47
C GLU A 31 -5.01 2.60 -3.58
N HIS A 32 -4.73 2.99 -2.34
CA HIS A 32 -5.68 3.60 -1.42
C HIS A 32 -5.19 4.98 -0.98
N ASP A 33 -5.92 6.01 -1.41
CA ASP A 33 -5.72 7.37 -0.92
C ASP A 33 -6.32 7.54 0.48
N LEU A 34 -5.51 8.09 1.41
CA LEU A 34 -5.87 8.28 2.81
C LEU A 34 -6.31 9.73 3.15
N SER A 35 -6.52 10.61 2.18
CA SER A 35 -6.84 12.02 2.46
C SER A 35 -8.06 12.20 3.35
N ASN A 36 -9.10 11.43 3.06
CA ASN A 36 -10.42 11.53 3.69
C ASN A 36 -10.99 10.13 4.00
N ASN A 37 -10.12 9.14 4.20
CA ASN A 37 -10.52 7.75 4.30
C ASN A 37 -9.96 7.11 5.58
N GLU A 38 -10.53 7.50 6.72
CA GLU A 38 -10.10 7.08 8.06
C GLU A 38 -10.15 5.55 8.24
N GLU A 39 -11.12 4.89 7.58
CA GLU A 39 -11.21 3.42 7.56
C GLU A 39 -9.94 2.81 6.95
N LYS A 40 -9.49 3.34 5.81
CA LYS A 40 -8.28 2.87 5.14
C LYS A 40 -7.01 3.20 5.92
N GLU A 41 -6.98 4.31 6.67
CA GLU A 41 -5.87 4.62 7.57
C GLU A 41 -5.79 3.65 8.75
N SER A 42 -6.96 3.25 9.29
CA SER A 42 -7.05 2.22 10.33
C SER A 42 -6.58 0.85 9.80
N GLU A 43 -6.99 0.49 8.59
CA GLU A 43 -6.53 -0.74 7.91
C GLU A 43 -5.01 -0.71 7.67
N LEU A 44 -4.44 0.41 7.21
CA LEU A 44 -2.98 0.57 7.08
C LEU A 44 -2.29 0.30 8.42
N LYS A 45 -2.78 0.90 9.51
CA LYS A 45 -2.22 0.67 10.86
C LYS A 45 -2.33 -0.79 11.29
N LYS A 46 -3.46 -1.43 11.02
CA LYS A 46 -3.69 -2.83 11.38
C LYS A 46 -2.74 -3.78 10.63
N LEU A 47 -2.48 -3.50 9.36
CA LEU A 47 -1.64 -4.34 8.50
C LEU A 47 -0.14 -4.11 8.68
N THR A 48 0.27 -2.86 8.95
CA THR A 48 1.69 -2.45 8.98
C THR A 48 2.20 -2.03 10.35
N GLY A 49 1.32 -1.84 11.33
CA GLY A 49 1.65 -1.27 12.64
C GLY A 49 1.84 0.24 12.64
N SER A 50 1.79 0.91 11.49
CA SER A 50 2.07 2.35 11.33
C SER A 50 0.99 3.05 10.49
N ARG A 51 0.89 4.38 10.63
CA ARG A 51 0.04 5.25 9.78
C ARG A 51 0.85 6.05 8.76
N VAL A 52 2.16 5.79 8.69
CA VAL A 52 3.09 6.53 7.84
C VAL A 52 2.90 6.12 6.39
N VAL A 53 2.90 7.11 5.49
CA VAL A 53 2.89 6.93 4.04
C VAL A 53 4.26 7.30 3.44
N PRO A 54 4.67 6.67 2.33
CA PRO A 54 3.99 5.58 1.62
C PRO A 54 3.97 4.27 2.44
N GLY A 55 2.79 3.66 2.56
CA GLY A 55 2.61 2.37 3.22
C GLY A 55 2.39 1.28 2.19
N SER A 56 2.99 0.10 2.35
CA SER A 56 2.82 -1.03 1.42
C SER A 56 2.52 -2.32 2.17
N TYR A 57 1.57 -3.09 1.66
CA TYR A 57 1.21 -4.40 2.20
C TYR A 57 1.15 -5.43 1.08
N LEU A 58 1.90 -6.52 1.23
CA LEU A 58 1.93 -7.64 0.31
C LEU A 58 1.15 -8.80 0.90
N ASN A 59 0.04 -9.18 0.27
CA ASN A 59 -0.67 -10.40 0.57
C ASN A 59 -0.27 -11.50 -0.42
N VAL A 60 0.29 -12.59 0.08
CA VAL A 60 0.62 -13.77 -0.73
C VAL A 60 -0.38 -14.86 -0.38
N ALA A 61 -1.31 -15.14 -1.30
CA ALA A 61 -2.19 -16.29 -1.18
C ALA A 61 -1.38 -17.56 -1.49
N GLY A 62 -0.96 -18.30 -0.45
CA GLY A 62 -0.28 -19.58 -0.58
C GLY A 62 0.74 -19.98 0.50
N SER A 63 0.78 -19.38 1.69
CA SER A 63 1.79 -19.77 2.70
C SER A 63 1.27 -19.68 4.14
N LEU A 64 0.23 -20.46 4.48
CA LEU A 64 -0.06 -20.88 5.86
C LEU A 64 -0.83 -22.22 5.81
N ALA A 65 -0.11 -23.28 5.48
CA ALA A 65 -0.30 -24.55 6.16
C ALA A 65 0.99 -24.78 6.95
N HIS A 66 1.00 -24.34 8.20
CA HIS A 66 1.93 -24.83 9.21
C HIS A 66 1.12 -25.65 10.19
#